data_AF-A0A968EYU2-F1
#
_entry.id   AF-A0A968EYU2-F1
#
_cell.length_a   1.000
_cell.length_b   1.000
_cell.length_c   1.000
_cell.angle_alpha   90.00
_cell.angle_beta   90.00
_cell.angle_gamma   90.00
#
_symmetry.space_group_name_H-M   'P 1'
#
loop_
_entity.id
_entity.type
_entity.pdbx_description
1 polymer ?
#
loop_
_entity_poly.entity_id
_entity_poly.type
_entity_poly.pdbx_seq_one_letter_code
_entity_poly.pdbx_strand_id
1 'polypeptide(L)'
;PIIHFISREVRGSGVPEVMESVLIRGGTIRPRVILSKIFAAAITIGSGGSAGREGPIIHIGSAIGSAFGQFIAVSARRLRTFVA
;
A
#
# COMPACT_ATOMS: atom_id res chain seq x y z
N PRO A 1 -2.20 -17.55 10.03
CA PRO A 1 -3.52 -18.00 10.52
C PRO A 1 -4.62 -16.91 10.51
N ILE A 2 -4.34 -15.64 10.84
CA ILE A 2 -5.34 -14.53 10.85
C ILE A 2 -5.48 -13.83 9.47
N ILE A 3 -4.40 -13.78 8.68
CA ILE A 3 -4.38 -13.26 7.29
C ILE A 3 -5.30 -13.99 6.30
N HIS A 4 -5.85 -15.15 6.66
CA HIS A 4 -6.80 -15.88 5.80
C HIS A 4 -8.22 -15.33 5.84
N PHE A 5 -8.59 -14.57 6.88
CA PHE A 5 -9.96 -14.10 7.08
C PHE A 5 -10.19 -12.63 6.73
N ILE A 6 -9.14 -11.81 6.58
CA ILE A 6 -9.30 -10.35 6.59
C ILE A 6 -9.45 -9.72 5.20
N SER A 7 -8.84 -10.25 4.12
CA SER A 7 -9.17 -9.96 2.70
C SER A 7 -8.03 -10.40 1.77
N ARG A 8 -8.34 -10.75 0.51
CA ARG A 8 -7.34 -10.95 -0.56
C ARG A 8 -6.44 -9.73 -0.75
N GLU A 9 -6.94 -8.53 -0.44
CA GLU A 9 -6.18 -7.27 -0.42
C GLU A 9 -5.02 -7.27 0.59
N VAL A 10 -4.97 -8.18 1.57
CA VAL A 10 -3.87 -8.26 2.57
C VAL A 10 -2.80 -9.27 2.13
N ARG A 11 -3.07 -10.07 1.09
CA ARG A 11 -2.15 -11.09 0.60
C ARG A 11 -1.11 -10.47 -0.32
N GLY A 12 0.17 -10.72 -0.03
CA GLY A 12 1.29 -10.38 -0.90
C GLY A 12 2.14 -9.21 -0.42
N SER A 13 3.26 -9.02 -1.11
CA SER A 13 4.33 -8.08 -0.76
C SER A 13 3.91 -6.59 -0.75
N GLY A 14 2.66 -6.23 -1.05
CA GLY A 14 2.26 -4.82 -1.20
C GLY A 14 2.71 -4.18 -2.51
N VAL A 15 3.81 -4.67 -3.07
CA VAL A 15 4.31 -4.33 -4.42
C VAL A 15 3.23 -4.45 -5.49
N PRO A 16 2.44 -5.54 -5.58
CA PRO A 16 1.44 -5.67 -6.65
C PRO A 16 0.33 -4.62 -6.58
N GLU A 17 -0.15 -4.25 -5.39
CA GLU A 17 -1.18 -3.21 -5.25
C GLU A 17 -0.64 -1.81 -5.55
N VAL A 18 0.60 -1.51 -5.16
CA VAL A 18 1.27 -0.27 -5.56
C VAL A 18 1.42 -0.23 -7.08
N MET A 19 1.87 -1.33 -7.69
CA MET A 19 2.03 -1.42 -9.14
C MET A 19 0.69 -1.31 -9.87
N GLU A 20 -0.38 -1.91 -9.36
CA GLU A 20 -1.76 -1.75 -9.85
C GLU A 20 -2.18 -0.27 -9.76
N SER A 21 -1.88 0.40 -8.66
CA SER A 21 -2.23 1.82 -8.50
C SER A 21 -1.51 2.70 -9.52
N VAL A 22 -0.23 2.43 -9.80
CA VAL A 22 0.58 3.16 -10.79
C VAL A 22 0.10 2.87 -12.22
N LEU A 23 -0.11 1.60 -12.55
CA LEU A 23 -0.45 1.15 -13.91
C LEU A 23 -1.91 1.45 -14.27
N ILE A 24 -2.86 1.13 -13.37
CA ILE A 24 -4.31 1.17 -13.64
C ILE A 24 -4.95 2.44 -13.06
N ARG A 25 -4.55 2.88 -11.87
CA ARG A 25 -5.20 4.01 -11.17
C ARG A 25 -4.49 5.35 -11.31
N GLY A 26 -3.48 5.44 -12.18
CA GLY A 26 -2.75 6.70 -12.44
C GLY A 26 -1.88 7.17 -11.27
N GLY A 27 -1.50 6.26 -10.37
CA GLY A 27 -0.75 6.52 -9.14
C GLY A 27 -1.62 6.92 -7.94
N THR A 28 -2.95 6.93 -8.06
CA THR A 28 -3.84 7.30 -6.97
C THR A 28 -4.01 6.14 -5.99
N ILE A 29 -3.53 6.29 -4.74
CA ILE A 29 -3.66 5.26 -3.70
C ILE A 29 -4.67 5.68 -2.65
N ARG A 30 -5.58 4.77 -2.30
CA ARG A 30 -6.60 5.00 -1.28
C ARG A 30 -6.03 4.74 0.13
N PRO A 31 -6.00 5.74 1.04
CA PRO A 31 -5.41 5.61 2.38
C PRO A 31 -5.97 4.44 3.20
N ARG A 32 -7.26 4.14 3.02
CA ARG A 32 -7.96 3.05 3.71
C ARG A 32 -7.32 1.67 3.51
N VAL A 33 -6.75 1.39 2.33
CA VAL A 33 -6.15 0.08 2.02
C VAL A 33 -4.81 -0.09 2.74
N ILE A 34 -4.03 1.00 2.81
CA ILE A 34 -2.76 1.06 3.52
C ILE A 34 -2.97 0.83 5.02
N LEU A 35 -3.93 1.53 5.63
CA LEU A 35 -4.24 1.40 7.05
C LEU A 35 -4.63 -0.03 7.42
N SER A 36 -5.48 -0.67 6.61
CA SER A 36 -5.86 -2.07 6.81
C SER A 36 -4.67 -3.02 6.72
N LYS A 37 -3.75 -2.82 5.78
CA LYS A 37 -2.52 -3.63 5.66
C LYS A 37 -1.55 -3.42 6.82
N ILE A 38 -1.35 -2.18 7.26
CA ILE A 38 -0.50 -1.87 8.41
C ILE A 38 -1.07 -2.54 9.66
N PHE A 39 -2.37 -2.42 9.91
CA PHE A 39 -3.01 -3.07 11.04
C PHE A 39 -2.89 -4.59 10.98
N ALA A 40 -3.14 -5.19 9.82
CA ALA A 40 -3.00 -6.64 9.67
C ALA A 40 -1.55 -7.13 9.87
N ALA A 41 -0.56 -6.39 9.36
CA ALA A 41 0.85 -6.69 9.57
C ALA A 41 1.27 -6.51 11.02
N ALA A 42 0.85 -5.41 11.66
CA ALA A 42 1.12 -5.14 13.08
C ALA A 42 0.52 -6.21 13.98
N ILE A 43 -0.73 -6.63 13.74
CA ILE A 43 -1.38 -7.73 14.48
C ILE A 43 -0.62 -9.04 14.23
N THR A 44 -0.25 -9.33 12.97
CA THR A 44 0.43 -10.59 12.64
C THR A 44 1.82 -10.68 13.30
N ILE A 45 2.60 -9.60 13.24
CA ILE A 45 3.92 -9.52 13.88
C ILE A 45 3.77 -9.54 15.40
N GLY A 46 2.85 -8.74 15.94
CA GLY A 46 2.57 -8.65 17.38
C GLY A 46 2.03 -9.94 17.99
N SER A 47 1.33 -10.77 17.20
CA SER A 47 0.84 -12.08 17.63
C SER A 47 1.87 -13.21 17.49
N GLY A 48 3.14 -12.90 17.19
CA GLY A 48 4.21 -13.90 16.97
C GLY A 48 4.15 -14.61 15.62
N GLY A 49 3.35 -14.12 14.67
CA GLY A 49 3.29 -14.62 13.30
C GLY A 49 4.40 -14.02 12.44
N SER A 50 4.99 -14.84 11.55
CA SER A 50 5.98 -14.36 10.59
C SER A 50 5.30 -13.61 9.44
N ALA A 51 5.51 -12.30 9.37
CA ALA A 51 5.10 -11.45 8.25
C ALA A 51 6.25 -10.54 7.82
N GLY A 52 6.48 -10.43 6.52
CA GLY A 52 7.47 -9.53 5.95
C GLY A 52 7.07 -8.07 6.17
N ARG A 53 8.00 -7.27 6.73
CA ARG A 53 7.82 -5.82 6.97
C ARG A 53 7.88 -4.98 5.70
N GLU A 54 8.29 -5.57 4.58
CA GLU A 54 8.53 -4.85 3.32
C GLU A 54 7.25 -4.30 2.70
N GLY A 55 6.16 -5.07 2.75
CA GLY A 55 4.90 -4.64 2.13
C GLY A 55 4.19 -3.46 2.77
N PRO A 56 4.12 -3.38 4.11
CA PRO A 56 3.63 -2.18 4.78
C PRO A 56 4.47 -0.94 4.49
N ILE A 57 5.81 -1.06 4.48
CA ILE A 57 6.71 0.07 4.23
C ILE A 57 6.53 0.62 2.82
N ILE A 58 6.49 -0.25 1.81
CA ILE A 58 6.29 0.15 0.41
C ILE A 58 4.94 0.85 0.24
N HIS A 59 3.87 0.31 0.83
CA HIS A 59 2.55 0.95 0.76
C HIS A 59 2.52 2.33 1.42
N ILE A 60 3.19 2.52 2.56
CA ILE A 60 3.27 3.82 3.23
C ILE A 60 4.00 4.83 2.35
N GLY A 61 5.16 4.47 1.79
CA GLY A 61 5.93 5.35 0.91
C GLY A 61 5.12 5.77 -0.33
N SER A 62 4.51 4.80 -1.01
CA SER A 62 3.67 5.05 -2.18
C SER A 62 2.40 5.84 -1.84
N ALA A 63 1.82 5.65 -0.64
CA ALA A 63 0.68 6.43 -0.17
C ALA A 63 1.04 7.91 0.01
N ILE A 64 2.18 8.17 0.66
CA ILE A 64 2.68 9.53 0.91
C ILE A 64 2.99 10.20 -0.42
N GLY A 65 3.68 9.52 -1.33
CA GLY A 65 3.96 10.03 -2.68
C GLY A 65 2.69 10.34 -3.47
N SER A 66 1.67 9.48 -3.37
CA SER A 66 0.37 9.67 -4.02
C SER A 66 -0.39 10.86 -3.43
N ALA A 67 -0.43 10.98 -2.10
CA ALA A 67 -1.10 12.06 -1.40
C ALA A 67 -0.39 13.40 -1.66
N PHE A 68 0.94 13.42 -1.65
CA PHE A 68 1.74 14.59 -1.98
C PHE A 68 1.51 15.03 -3.43
N GLY A 69 1.58 14.10 -4.38
CA GLY A 69 1.30 14.40 -5.79
C GLY A 69 -0.13 14.91 -6.03
N GLN A 70 -1.11 14.41 -5.29
CA GLN A 70 -2.48 14.92 -5.35
C GLN A 70 -2.59 16.32 -4.74
N PHE A 71 -1.89 16.58 -3.64
CA PHE A 71 -1.89 17.87 -2.95
C PHE A 71 -1.35 19.00 -3.83
N ILE A 72 -0.29 18.75 -4.59
CA ILE A 72 0.27 19.72 -5.56
C ILE A 72 -0.37 19.61 -6.96
N ALA A 73 -1.49 18.91 -7.09
CA ALA A 73 -2.28 18.75 -8.32
C ALA A 73 -1.47 18.32 -9.55
N VAL A 74 -0.50 17.40 -9.38
CA VAL A 74 0.31 16.94 -10.51
C VAL A 74 -0.48 16.02 -11.43
N SER A 75 -0.22 16.12 -12.74
CA SER A 75 -0.82 15.22 -13.73
C SER A 75 -0.52 13.75 -13.40
N ALA A 76 -1.47 12.86 -13.72
CA ALA A 76 -1.37 11.42 -13.43
C ALA A 76 -0.05 10.80 -13.93
N ARG A 77 0.54 11.33 -15.01
CA ARG A 77 1.83 10.87 -15.53
C ARG A 77 3.00 11.14 -14.59
N ARG A 78 3.02 12.30 -13.94
CA ARG A 78 4.04 12.66 -12.92
C ARG A 78 3.70 12.07 -11.56
N LEU A 79 2.41 11.89 -11.25
CA LEU A 79 1.98 11.25 -10.01
C LEU A 79 2.51 9.82 -9.90
N ARG A 80 2.55 9.08 -11.01
CA ARG A 80 3.21 7.77 -11.11
C ARG A 80 4.68 7.80 -10.66
N THR A 81 5.41 8.87 -10.96
CA THR A 81 6.83 9.03 -10.59
C THR A 81 7.02 9.25 -9.09
N PHE A 82 6.04 9.83 -8.39
CA PHE A 82 6.11 10.00 -6.93
C PHE A 82 5.76 8.72 -6.16
N VAL A 83 5.13 7.75 -6.82
CA VAL A 83 4.55 6.55 -6.21
C VAL A 83 5.39 5.30 -6.47
N ALA A 84 6.13 5.30 -7.59
CA ALA A 84 7.00 4.24 -8.05
C ALA A 84 8.39 4.26 -7.40
#